data_AF-A0A4U9W8Q0-F1
#
_entry.id   AF-A0A4U9W8Q0-F1
#
_cell.length_a   1.000
_cell.length_b   1.000
_cell.length_c   1.000
_cell.angle_alpha   90.00
_cell.angle_beta   90.00
_cell.angle_gamma   90.00
#
_symmetry.space_group_name_H-M   'P 1'
#
loop_
_entity.id
_entity.type
_entity.pdbx_description
1 polymer ?
#
loop_
_entity_poly.entity_id
_entity_poly.type
_entity_poly.pdbx_seq_one_letter_code
_entity_poly.pdbx_strand_id
1 'polypeptide(L)'
;MGDDTPFAVLSSRPRIIYDYFRQQFAQVTNPPIDPLREAHVMSLATSIGREMNVFCEAEGQAHRLSFKSPILLYSDFKQLTTLEGEYYRADTLDLTFDPAEQDLEQTIHALCDEAERKVRDGAVLLVLSDRAISNQRLPVPAPMAVGAIQTRLVDKNLRCDANIIVENRQRPRPASLRRVCWALVPPPSTRIWPTKRWPSWSTARRSTRNTAT
;
A
#
# COMPACT_ATOMS: atom_id res chain seq x y z
N MET A 1 -3.78 28.29 12.39
CA MET A 1 -5.20 28.04 12.69
C MET A 1 -5.39 26.53 12.74
N GLY A 2 -6.14 26.02 13.71
CA GLY A 2 -6.37 24.59 13.86
C GLY A 2 -7.25 24.03 12.74
N ASP A 3 -7.45 22.72 12.75
CA ASP A 3 -8.46 22.06 11.93
C ASP A 3 -9.81 22.17 12.66
N ASP A 4 -10.66 23.10 12.19
CA ASP A 4 -12.00 23.34 12.75
C ASP A 4 -13.06 22.38 12.17
N THR A 5 -12.64 21.39 11.37
CA THR A 5 -13.59 20.40 10.85
C THR A 5 -13.99 19.39 11.93
N PRO A 6 -15.28 18.99 11.99
CA PRO A 6 -15.72 17.99 12.96
C PRO A 6 -14.97 16.67 12.72
N PHE A 7 -14.80 15.88 13.79
CA PHE A 7 -14.30 14.52 13.66
C PHE A 7 -15.09 13.75 12.60
N ALA A 8 -14.42 12.86 11.87
CA ALA A 8 -15.02 12.16 10.74
C ALA A 8 -16.35 11.47 11.09
N VAL A 9 -16.45 10.89 12.28
CA VAL A 9 -17.67 10.25 12.81
C VAL A 9 -18.84 11.21 13.08
N LEU A 10 -18.56 12.50 13.32
CA LEU A 10 -19.55 13.55 13.55
C LEU A 10 -19.81 14.39 12.29
N SER A 11 -19.18 14.06 11.16
CA SER A 11 -19.33 14.82 9.94
C SER A 11 -20.68 14.51 9.27
N SER A 12 -21.39 15.56 8.86
CA SER A 12 -22.61 15.42 8.04
C SER A 12 -22.32 15.08 6.57
N ARG A 13 -21.04 15.13 6.15
CA ARG A 13 -20.61 14.80 4.79
C ARG A 13 -19.88 13.45 4.78
N PRO A 14 -19.96 12.67 3.68
CA PRO A 14 -19.18 11.44 3.57
C PRO A 14 -17.69 11.77 3.63
N ARG A 15 -16.99 11.12 4.57
CA ARG A 15 -15.53 11.22 4.74
C ARG A 15 -14.87 9.91 4.34
N ILE A 16 -13.63 9.99 3.89
CA ILE A 16 -12.82 8.82 3.56
C ILE A 16 -12.41 8.10 4.85
N ILE A 17 -12.28 6.78 4.79
CA ILE A 17 -11.88 5.96 5.95
C ILE A 17 -10.52 6.38 6.53
N TYR A 18 -9.63 6.93 5.70
CA TYR A 18 -8.35 7.46 6.16
C TYR A 18 -8.48 8.57 7.22
N ASP A 19 -9.57 9.34 7.22
CA ASP A 19 -9.80 10.44 8.18
C ASP A 19 -10.12 9.94 9.59
N TYR A 20 -10.51 8.66 9.73
CA TYR A 20 -10.76 8.03 11.03
C TYR A 20 -9.46 7.62 11.72
N PHE A 21 -8.37 7.49 10.98
CA PHE A 21 -7.05 7.17 11.53
C PHE A 21 -6.30 8.45 11.90
N ARG A 22 -5.85 8.54 13.16
CA ARG A 22 -5.01 9.64 13.64
C ARG A 22 -3.57 9.14 13.83
N GLN A 23 -2.62 9.96 13.40
CA GLN A 23 -1.20 9.67 13.60
C GLN A 23 -0.86 9.79 15.08
N GLN A 24 -0.25 8.75 15.63
CA GLN A 24 0.33 8.81 16.96
C GLN A 24 1.64 9.58 16.91
N PHE A 25 1.96 10.32 17.96
CA PHE A 25 3.25 10.99 18.12
C PHE A 25 3.81 10.70 19.50
N ALA A 26 5.13 10.72 19.59
CA ALA A 26 5.82 10.56 20.86
C ALA A 26 5.87 11.90 21.59
N GLN A 27 5.53 11.88 22.88
CA GLN A 27 5.58 13.04 23.76
C GLN A 27 6.15 12.54 25.09
N VAL A 28 7.31 13.02 25.49
CA VAL A 28 8.05 12.66 26.71
C VAL A 28 8.87 11.36 26.64
N THR A 29 8.27 10.19 26.42
CA THR A 29 8.98 8.90 26.59
C THR A 29 10.12 8.67 25.61
N ASN A 30 10.02 9.24 24.42
CA ASN A 30 11.01 9.16 23.36
C ASN A 30 10.95 10.47 22.55
N PRO A 31 12.08 11.18 22.36
CA PRO A 31 12.09 12.41 21.58
C PRO A 31 11.82 12.11 20.10
N PRO A 32 11.09 12.99 19.37
CA PRO A 32 10.93 12.85 17.93
C PRO A 32 12.27 13.11 17.22
N ILE A 33 12.54 12.35 16.16
CA ILE A 33 13.72 12.50 15.29
C ILE A 33 13.46 13.61 14.26
N ASP A 34 14.43 14.50 14.03
CA ASP A 34 14.32 15.56 13.01
C ASP A 34 14.52 14.98 11.59
N PRO A 35 13.49 14.97 10.72
CA PRO A 35 13.56 14.33 9.40
C PRO A 35 14.40 15.08 8.37
N LEU A 36 14.92 16.27 8.69
CA LEU A 36 15.80 17.08 7.84
C LEU A 36 17.23 17.07 8.37
N ARG A 37 17.42 17.33 9.66
CA ARG A 37 18.76 17.40 10.27
C ARG A 37 19.36 16.01 10.48
N GLU A 38 18.53 15.01 10.74
CA GLU A 38 18.94 13.63 11.02
C GLU A 38 18.51 12.67 9.90
N ALA A 39 18.35 13.18 8.68
CA ALA A 39 17.89 12.38 7.55
C ALA A 39 18.77 11.14 7.26
N HIS A 40 20.07 11.20 7.61
CA HIS A 40 21.02 10.10 7.37
C HIS A 40 20.83 8.89 8.28
N VAL A 41 20.18 9.05 9.45
CA VAL A 41 19.87 7.93 10.34
C VAL A 41 18.50 7.30 10.03
N MET A 42 17.75 7.87 9.09
CA MET A 42 16.45 7.37 8.67
C MET A 42 16.55 6.68 7.31
N SER A 43 15.80 5.59 7.12
CA SER A 43 15.71 4.90 5.83
C SER A 43 14.26 4.54 5.51
N LEU A 44 13.90 4.69 4.23
CA LEU A 44 12.66 4.18 3.65
C LEU A 44 12.89 2.89 2.85
N ALA A 45 14.07 2.29 2.98
CA ALA A 45 14.39 1.07 2.27
C ALA A 45 13.40 -0.03 2.66
N THR A 46 12.83 -0.68 1.65
CA THR A 46 11.81 -1.72 1.82
C THR A 46 12.27 -2.95 1.08
N SER A 47 12.20 -4.12 1.72
CA SER A 47 12.58 -5.39 1.10
C SER A 47 11.36 -6.30 0.96
N ILE A 48 11.20 -6.88 -0.22
CA ILE A 48 10.06 -7.72 -0.60
C ILE A 48 10.58 -9.12 -0.96
N GLY A 49 9.88 -10.16 -0.49
CA GLY A 49 10.23 -11.57 -0.68
C GLY A 49 9.84 -12.39 0.55
N ARG A 50 9.97 -13.72 0.48
CA ARG A 50 9.71 -14.61 1.62
C ARG A 50 10.69 -14.33 2.75
N GLU A 51 10.19 -14.25 3.97
CA GLU A 51 11.01 -14.15 5.16
C GLU A 51 11.42 -15.56 5.60
N MET A 52 12.72 -15.79 5.63
CA MET A 52 13.30 -17.06 6.03
C MET A 52 13.72 -17.04 7.51
N ASN A 53 14.10 -18.20 8.02
CA ASN A 53 14.54 -18.36 9.40
C ASN A 53 15.66 -17.38 9.79
N VAL A 54 15.48 -16.66 10.89
CA VAL A 54 16.44 -15.70 11.45
C VAL A 54 17.62 -16.37 12.16
N PHE A 55 17.50 -17.63 12.56
CA PHE A 55 18.53 -18.36 13.31
C PHE A 55 19.58 -19.05 12.43
N CYS A 56 19.30 -19.21 11.14
CA CYS A 56 20.17 -19.94 10.22
C CYS A 56 20.56 -19.03 9.06
N GLU A 57 21.86 -18.84 8.88
CA GLU A 57 22.41 -18.23 7.67
C GLU A 57 22.30 -19.26 6.53
N ALA A 58 21.41 -18.98 5.58
CA ALA A 58 21.19 -19.82 4.41
C ALA A 58 21.21 -18.95 3.14
N GLU A 59 21.80 -19.45 2.06
CA GLU A 59 21.89 -18.75 0.77
C GLU A 59 20.51 -18.32 0.23
N GLY A 60 19.46 -19.07 0.58
CA GLY A 60 18.08 -18.76 0.21
C GLY A 60 17.55 -17.41 0.73
N GLN A 61 18.21 -16.78 1.71
CA GLN A 61 17.86 -15.44 2.18
C GLN A 61 18.13 -14.34 1.13
N ALA A 62 18.95 -14.62 0.11
CA ALA A 62 19.34 -13.65 -0.92
C ALA A 62 18.25 -13.38 -1.96
N HIS A 63 17.18 -14.19 -2.01
CA HIS A 63 16.08 -14.04 -2.98
C HIS A 63 15.06 -12.97 -2.53
N ARG A 64 15.54 -11.75 -2.28
CA ARG A 64 14.70 -10.59 -1.90
C ARG A 64 15.00 -9.40 -2.79
N LEU A 65 13.95 -8.67 -3.15
CA LEU A 65 14.04 -7.41 -3.88
C LEU A 65 14.10 -6.26 -2.88
N SER A 66 15.12 -5.41 -2.99
CA SER A 66 15.27 -4.23 -2.13
C SER A 66 14.99 -2.95 -2.90
N PHE A 67 14.14 -2.11 -2.34
CA PHE A 67 13.74 -0.82 -2.86
C PHE A 67 14.20 0.29 -1.93
N LYS A 68 14.47 1.48 -2.49
CA LYS A 68 14.83 2.67 -1.70
C LYS A 68 13.63 3.33 -1.00
N SER A 69 12.41 2.99 -1.43
CA SER A 69 11.16 3.60 -0.98
C SER A 69 10.03 2.56 -1.07
N PRO A 70 9.03 2.59 -0.17
CA PRO A 70 7.83 1.77 -0.25
C PRO A 70 6.85 2.23 -1.34
N ILE A 71 7.09 3.40 -1.94
CA ILE A 71 6.29 3.93 -3.04
C ILE A 71 6.89 3.47 -4.36
N LEU A 72 6.12 2.69 -5.11
CA LEU A 72 6.53 2.16 -6.40
C LEU A 72 5.95 2.98 -7.56
N LEU A 73 6.79 3.28 -8.55
CA LEU A 73 6.32 3.77 -9.84
C LEU A 73 5.65 2.62 -10.60
N TYR A 74 4.75 2.97 -11.51
CA TYR A 74 4.07 1.97 -12.34
C TYR A 74 5.03 1.09 -13.17
N SER A 75 6.17 1.63 -13.60
CA SER A 75 7.23 0.87 -14.29
C SER A 75 7.76 -0.24 -13.40
N ASP A 76 8.12 0.10 -12.17
CA ASP A 76 8.79 -0.77 -11.21
C ASP A 76 7.81 -1.81 -10.68
N PHE A 77 6.56 -1.39 -10.44
CA PHE A 77 5.46 -2.29 -10.11
C PHE A 77 5.23 -3.32 -11.22
N LYS A 78 5.15 -2.90 -12.49
CA LYS A 78 4.96 -3.83 -13.60
C LYS A 78 6.14 -4.80 -13.72
N GLN A 79 7.37 -4.31 -13.55
CA GLN A 79 8.55 -5.19 -13.53
C GLN A 79 8.39 -6.24 -12.42
N LEU A 80 8.06 -5.82 -11.20
CA LEU A 80 7.88 -6.70 -10.06
C LEU A 80 6.79 -7.76 -10.27
N THR A 81 5.66 -7.40 -10.88
CA THR A 81 4.57 -8.36 -11.14
C THR A 81 4.83 -9.27 -12.35
N THR A 82 5.79 -8.93 -13.21
CA THR A 82 6.14 -9.72 -14.41
C THR A 82 7.39 -10.57 -14.18
N LEU A 83 8.04 -10.47 -13.01
CA LEU A 83 9.19 -11.31 -12.69
C LEU A 83 8.75 -12.77 -12.57
N GLU A 84 9.29 -13.61 -13.45
CA GLU A 84 9.06 -15.05 -13.42
C GLU A 84 10.09 -15.71 -12.50
N GLY A 85 9.61 -16.54 -11.58
CA GLY A 85 10.43 -17.27 -10.64
C GLY A 85 9.64 -17.71 -9.42
N GLU A 86 9.96 -18.89 -8.89
CA GLU A 86 9.28 -19.46 -7.71
C GLU A 86 9.26 -18.49 -6.51
N TYR A 87 10.33 -17.68 -6.37
CA TYR A 87 10.49 -16.73 -5.27
C TYR A 87 9.76 -15.38 -5.43
N TYR A 88 9.22 -15.09 -6.63
CA TYR A 88 8.60 -13.78 -6.93
C TYR A 88 7.19 -13.90 -7.51
N ARG A 89 6.55 -15.07 -7.34
CA ARG A 89 5.19 -15.30 -7.84
C ARG A 89 4.23 -14.26 -7.29
N ALA A 90 3.62 -13.50 -8.20
CA ALA A 90 2.66 -12.45 -7.88
C ALA A 90 1.25 -12.83 -8.31
N ASP A 91 0.32 -12.80 -7.36
CA ASP A 91 -1.10 -12.99 -7.63
C ASP A 91 -1.89 -11.73 -7.30
N THR A 92 -2.84 -11.38 -8.17
CA THR A 92 -3.69 -10.19 -8.01
C THR A 92 -5.03 -10.57 -7.38
N LEU A 93 -5.46 -9.79 -6.39
CA LEU A 93 -6.75 -9.83 -5.72
C LEU A 93 -7.53 -8.57 -6.10
N ASP A 94 -8.76 -8.76 -6.58
CA ASP A 94 -9.64 -7.68 -6.99
C ASP A 94 -10.35 -7.08 -5.76
N LEU A 95 -10.11 -5.80 -5.48
CA LEU A 95 -10.73 -5.07 -4.36
C LEU A 95 -12.09 -4.49 -4.72
N THR A 96 -12.84 -5.10 -5.65
CA THR A 96 -14.15 -4.60 -6.07
C THR A 96 -15.24 -5.65 -5.91
N PHE A 97 -16.41 -5.20 -5.48
CA PHE A 97 -17.56 -6.07 -5.23
C PHE A 97 -18.84 -5.49 -5.83
N ASP A 98 -19.78 -6.36 -6.16
CA ASP A 98 -21.10 -5.96 -6.59
C ASP A 98 -22.04 -5.88 -5.35
N PRO A 99 -22.55 -4.70 -4.99
CA PRO A 99 -23.46 -4.54 -3.86
C PRO A 99 -24.82 -5.23 -4.07
N ALA A 100 -25.16 -5.64 -5.30
CA ALA A 100 -26.36 -6.42 -5.56
C ALA A 100 -26.19 -7.92 -5.21
N GLU A 101 -24.95 -8.42 -5.22
CA GLU A 101 -24.65 -9.84 -4.96
C GLU A 101 -24.13 -10.09 -3.55
N GLN A 102 -23.30 -9.19 -3.01
CA GLN A 102 -22.59 -9.40 -1.75
C GLN A 102 -22.49 -8.13 -0.91
N ASP A 103 -22.59 -8.32 0.40
CA ASP A 103 -22.30 -7.26 1.36
C ASP A 103 -20.79 -7.02 1.51
N LEU A 104 -20.43 -5.83 2.00
CA LEU A 104 -19.02 -5.46 2.24
C LEU A 104 -18.32 -6.43 3.21
N GLU A 105 -19.01 -6.86 4.27
CA GLU A 105 -18.47 -7.81 5.24
C GLU A 105 -18.17 -9.17 4.60
N GLN A 106 -19.13 -9.70 3.85
CA GLN A 106 -18.98 -10.96 3.11
C GLN A 106 -17.82 -10.87 2.11
N THR A 107 -17.72 -9.75 1.40
CA THR A 107 -16.62 -9.48 0.47
C THR A 107 -15.27 -9.51 1.18
N ILE A 108 -15.13 -8.86 2.34
CA ILE A 108 -13.87 -8.84 3.10
C ILE A 108 -13.50 -10.25 3.55
N HIS A 109 -14.46 -11.05 4.01
CA HIS A 109 -14.22 -12.45 4.37
C HIS A 109 -13.77 -13.28 3.16
N ALA A 110 -14.46 -13.13 2.02
CA ALA A 110 -14.09 -13.81 0.78
C ALA A 110 -12.67 -13.44 0.31
N LEU A 111 -12.29 -12.15 0.39
CA LEU A 111 -10.94 -11.69 0.08
C LEU A 111 -9.88 -12.28 1.02
N CYS A 112 -10.21 -12.41 2.31
CA CYS A 112 -9.32 -13.03 3.29
C CYS A 112 -9.09 -14.52 2.98
N ASP A 113 -10.15 -15.24 2.62
CA ASP A 113 -10.07 -16.66 2.27
C ASP A 113 -9.35 -16.88 0.94
N GLU A 114 -9.57 -16.01 -0.05
CA GLU A 114 -8.85 -16.05 -1.32
C GLU A 114 -7.36 -15.74 -1.13
N ALA A 115 -7.03 -14.75 -0.30
CA ALA A 115 -5.65 -14.43 0.04
C ALA A 115 -4.95 -15.61 0.73
N GLU A 116 -5.60 -16.25 1.71
CA GLU A 116 -5.06 -17.43 2.37
C GLU A 116 -4.77 -18.56 1.36
N ARG A 117 -5.74 -18.85 0.48
CA ARG A 117 -5.57 -19.89 -0.55
C ARG A 117 -4.39 -19.59 -1.46
N LYS A 118 -4.28 -18.36 -1.98
CA LYS A 118 -3.18 -17.98 -2.89
C LYS A 118 -1.80 -18.09 -2.24
N VAL A 119 -1.68 -17.69 -0.97
CA VAL A 119 -0.42 -17.82 -0.24
C VAL A 119 -0.06 -19.30 -0.01
N ARG A 120 -1.05 -20.14 0.31
CA ARG A 120 -0.84 -21.60 0.41
C ARG A 120 -0.44 -22.23 -0.93
N ASP A 121 -0.96 -21.70 -2.04
CA ASP A 121 -0.60 -22.12 -3.39
C ASP A 121 0.79 -21.62 -3.83
N GLY A 122 1.50 -20.88 -2.97
CA GLY A 122 2.88 -20.41 -3.19
C GLY A 122 2.99 -18.98 -3.72
N ALA A 123 1.94 -18.15 -3.61
CA ALA A 123 2.05 -16.73 -3.94
C ALA A 123 2.89 -15.98 -2.90
N VAL A 124 3.97 -15.35 -3.37
CA VAL A 124 4.89 -14.55 -2.53
C VAL A 124 4.46 -13.08 -2.49
N LEU A 125 3.83 -12.61 -3.57
CA LEU A 125 3.38 -11.23 -3.70
C LEU A 125 1.87 -11.22 -3.90
N LEU A 126 1.14 -10.64 -2.95
CA LEU A 126 -0.30 -10.42 -3.04
C LEU A 126 -0.55 -8.97 -3.47
N VAL A 127 -1.03 -8.80 -4.69
CA VAL A 127 -1.35 -7.50 -5.27
C VAL A 127 -2.83 -7.23 -5.09
N LEU A 128 -3.20 -6.32 -4.19
CA LEU A 128 -4.57 -5.85 -4.03
C LEU A 128 -4.82 -4.71 -5.03
N SER A 129 -5.71 -4.91 -5.99
CA SER A 129 -5.96 -3.95 -7.07
C SER A 129 -7.42 -3.52 -7.11
N ASP A 130 -7.66 -2.22 -7.15
CA ASP A 130 -9.01 -1.62 -7.31
C ASP A 130 -9.32 -1.25 -8.77
N ARG A 131 -8.63 -1.85 -9.75
CA ARG A 131 -8.72 -1.43 -11.16
C ARG A 131 -10.07 -1.71 -11.81
N ALA A 132 -10.85 -2.66 -11.29
CA ALA A 132 -12.10 -3.11 -11.87
C ALA A 132 -13.32 -2.27 -11.45
N ILE A 133 -13.12 -1.07 -10.89
CA ILE A 133 -14.21 -0.16 -10.52
C ILE A 133 -15.07 0.16 -11.74
N SER A 134 -16.37 -0.07 -11.61
CA SER A 134 -17.39 0.22 -12.62
C SER A 134 -18.65 0.77 -11.95
N ASN A 135 -19.67 1.13 -12.73
CA ASN A 135 -20.94 1.60 -12.15
C ASN A 135 -21.66 0.51 -11.34
N GLN A 136 -21.34 -0.76 -11.58
CA GLN A 136 -21.91 -1.91 -10.88
C GLN A 136 -20.96 -2.46 -9.79
N ARG A 137 -19.66 -2.22 -9.91
CA ARG A 137 -18.66 -2.73 -8.95
C ARG A 137 -18.08 -1.61 -8.10
N LEU A 138 -18.40 -1.63 -6.82
CA LEU A 138 -17.92 -0.68 -5.83
C LEU A 138 -16.56 -1.11 -5.27
N PRO A 139 -15.65 -0.16 -4.98
CA PRO A 139 -14.36 -0.47 -4.37
C PRO A 139 -14.49 -0.73 -2.87
N VAL A 140 -13.82 -1.79 -2.41
CA VAL A 140 -13.53 -2.00 -0.99
C VAL A 140 -12.44 -1.00 -0.58
N PRO A 141 -12.63 -0.27 0.53
CA PRO A 141 -11.60 0.61 1.05
C PRO A 141 -10.30 -0.15 1.35
N ALA A 142 -9.22 0.20 0.64
CA ALA A 142 -7.91 -0.42 0.78
C ALA A 142 -7.41 -0.61 2.23
N PRO A 143 -7.54 0.35 3.17
CA PRO A 143 -7.05 0.14 4.54
C PRO A 143 -7.83 -0.96 5.28
N MET A 144 -9.13 -1.16 4.98
CA MET A 144 -9.92 -2.24 5.56
C MET A 144 -9.47 -3.59 5.01
N ALA A 145 -9.31 -3.69 3.68
CA ALA A 145 -8.88 -4.93 3.04
C ALA A 145 -7.47 -5.34 3.50
N VAL A 146 -6.52 -4.40 3.52
CA VAL A 146 -5.16 -4.68 4.00
C VAL A 146 -5.16 -5.11 5.46
N GLY A 147 -5.89 -4.39 6.33
CA GLY A 147 -5.96 -4.73 7.75
C GLY A 147 -6.53 -6.14 7.99
N ALA A 148 -7.63 -6.48 7.31
CA ALA A 148 -8.26 -7.79 7.43
C ALA A 148 -7.36 -8.92 6.93
N ILE A 149 -6.76 -8.77 5.74
CA ILE A 149 -5.86 -9.77 5.15
C ILE A 149 -4.59 -9.93 6.00
N GLN A 150 -4.00 -8.82 6.46
CA GLN A 150 -2.84 -8.84 7.35
C GLN A 150 -3.13 -9.64 8.62
N THR A 151 -4.23 -9.35 9.31
CA THR A 151 -4.62 -10.07 10.54
C THR A 151 -4.85 -11.55 10.25
N ARG A 152 -5.58 -11.88 9.19
CA ARG A 152 -5.83 -13.28 8.78
C ARG A 152 -4.54 -14.06 8.53
N LEU A 153 -3.59 -13.47 7.80
CA LEU A 153 -2.31 -14.10 7.50
C LEU A 153 -1.43 -14.27 8.75
N VAL A 154 -1.50 -13.33 9.70
CA VAL A 154 -0.82 -13.45 11.00
C VAL A 154 -1.42 -14.59 11.82
N ASP A 155 -2.75 -14.65 11.94
CA ASP A 155 -3.44 -15.70 12.70
C ASP A 155 -3.17 -17.11 12.13
N LYS A 156 -2.89 -17.20 10.83
CA LYS A 156 -2.56 -18.45 10.13
C LYS A 156 -1.05 -18.72 10.02
N ASN A 157 -0.20 -17.84 10.56
CA ASN A 157 1.27 -17.89 10.45
C ASN A 157 1.80 -17.86 9.00
N LEU A 158 1.04 -17.31 8.05
CA LEU A 158 1.40 -17.21 6.63
C LEU A 158 2.00 -15.85 6.27
N ARG A 159 2.12 -14.92 7.23
CA ARG A 159 2.55 -13.55 6.96
C ARG A 159 4.01 -13.44 6.52
N CYS A 160 4.87 -14.33 6.96
CA CYS A 160 6.28 -14.38 6.55
C CYS A 160 6.45 -14.89 5.11
N ASP A 161 5.46 -15.62 4.58
CA ASP A 161 5.53 -16.19 3.24
C ASP A 161 5.08 -15.21 2.15
N ALA A 162 4.32 -14.18 2.50
CA ALA A 162 3.73 -13.26 1.52
C ALA A 162 3.89 -11.78 1.88
N ASN A 163 4.02 -10.96 0.84
CA ASN A 163 4.06 -9.50 0.93
C ASN A 163 2.81 -8.92 0.29
N ILE A 164 2.30 -7.83 0.86
CA ILE A 164 1.08 -7.17 0.40
C ILE A 164 1.45 -5.90 -0.36
N ILE A 165 0.95 -5.77 -1.58
CA ILE A 165 1.14 -4.60 -2.42
C ILE A 165 -0.24 -4.10 -2.81
N VAL A 166 -0.47 -2.80 -2.66
CA VAL A 166 -1.75 -2.16 -2.96
C VAL A 166 -1.58 -1.29 -4.20
N GLU A 167 -2.30 -1.62 -5.26
CA GLU A 167 -2.54 -0.76 -6.40
C GLU A 167 -3.89 -0.06 -6.18
N ASN A 168 -3.84 1.24 -5.91
CA ASN A 168 -5.02 2.04 -5.59
C ASN A 168 -5.22 3.18 -6.60
N ARG A 169 -6.43 3.30 -7.13
CA ARG A 169 -6.92 4.36 -8.01
C ARG A 169 -7.79 5.37 -7.24
N GLN A 170 -8.35 4.99 -6.09
CA GLN A 170 -9.03 5.88 -5.16
C GLN A 170 -8.11 7.05 -4.78
N ARG A 171 -8.54 8.26 -5.13
CA ARG A 171 -7.71 9.46 -5.06
C ARG A 171 -7.79 10.11 -3.67
N PRO A 172 -6.71 10.15 -2.86
CA PRO A 172 -6.62 11.16 -1.81
C PRO A 172 -6.43 12.53 -2.49
N ARG A 173 -7.31 13.51 -2.23
CA ARG A 173 -7.24 14.84 -2.86
C ARG A 173 -6.55 15.85 -1.94
N PRO A 174 -5.91 16.93 -2.47
CA PRO A 174 -5.20 17.08 -3.77
C PRO A 174 -3.69 17.40 -3.54
N ALA A 175 -2.73 17.05 -4.40
CA ALA A 175 -2.54 17.50 -5.77
C ALA A 175 -1.36 16.75 -6.43
N SER A 176 -1.45 16.53 -7.74
CA SER A 176 -0.40 16.10 -8.68
C SER A 176 0.21 14.69 -8.56
N LEU A 177 0.21 14.01 -9.71
CA LEU A 177 1.08 12.91 -10.16
C LEU A 177 0.80 11.46 -9.72
N ARG A 178 0.43 10.69 -10.76
CA ARG A 178 0.75 9.26 -11.07
C ARG A 178 0.17 8.19 -10.15
N ARG A 179 -0.07 7.00 -10.73
CA ARG A 179 -0.45 5.78 -10.02
C ARG A 179 0.57 5.55 -8.91
N VAL A 180 0.13 5.63 -7.66
CA VAL A 180 0.98 5.33 -6.51
C VAL A 180 0.62 3.91 -6.09
N CYS A 181 1.44 2.94 -6.47
CA CYS A 181 1.37 1.61 -5.88
C CYS A 181 2.06 1.70 -4.52
N TRP A 182 1.33 1.35 -3.47
CA TRP A 182 1.86 1.29 -2.12
C TRP A 182 2.28 -0.15 -1.82
N ALA A 183 3.55 -0.41 -1.57
CA ALA A 183 3.92 -1.61 -0.83
C ALA A 183 3.54 -1.36 0.63
N LEU A 184 2.33 -1.76 1.03
CA LEU A 184 1.86 -1.56 2.39
C LEU A 184 2.28 -2.78 3.22
N VAL A 185 3.12 -2.52 4.23
CA VAL A 185 3.42 -3.36 5.40
C VAL A 185 4.59 -4.36 5.17
N PRO A 186 5.78 -4.10 5.74
CA PRO A 186 6.66 -5.16 6.28
C PRO A 186 6.03 -5.77 7.55
N PRO A 187 6.48 -6.94 8.06
CA PRO A 187 5.90 -7.61 9.24
C PRO A 187 5.65 -6.67 10.45
N PRO A 188 4.83 -7.09 11.44
CA PRO A 188 4.17 -6.23 12.46
C PRO A 188 5.03 -5.24 13.26
N SER A 189 6.35 -5.25 13.13
CA SER A 189 7.26 -4.24 13.66
C SER A 189 7.24 -2.90 12.91
N THR A 190 6.73 -2.83 11.69
CA THR A 190 6.84 -1.61 10.87
C THR A 190 5.56 -0.78 10.86
N ARG A 191 5.52 0.23 11.73
CA ARG A 191 4.48 1.27 11.72
C ARG A 191 4.54 2.06 10.41
N ILE A 192 3.42 2.09 9.69
CA ILE A 192 3.27 2.91 8.49
C ILE A 192 3.15 4.37 8.90
N TRP A 193 4.14 5.17 8.52
CA TRP A 193 4.08 6.64 8.60
C TRP A 193 3.86 7.20 7.19
N PRO A 194 2.73 7.84 6.88
CA PRO A 194 2.63 8.61 5.65
C PRO A 194 3.20 10.01 5.92
N THR A 195 4.28 10.39 5.22
CA THR A 195 4.45 11.71 4.57
C THR A 195 5.86 11.93 4.03
N LYS A 196 5.96 12.41 2.78
CA LYS A 196 6.80 13.55 2.39
C LYS A 196 6.13 14.24 1.19
N ARG A 197 5.81 15.53 1.37
CA ARG A 197 5.25 16.44 0.37
C ARG A 197 6.40 16.95 -0.50
N TRP A 198 6.35 16.75 -1.82
CA TRP A 198 7.36 17.26 -2.76
C TRP A 198 6.80 18.40 -3.63
N PRO A 199 7.62 19.37 -4.06
CA PRO A 199 7.19 20.50 -4.89
C PRO A 199 7.04 20.08 -6.35
N SER A 200 5.99 20.56 -7.01
CA SER A 200 5.72 20.31 -8.43
C SER A 200 6.67 21.10 -9.34
N TRP A 201 7.58 20.43 -10.03
CA TRP A 201 8.30 21.00 -11.19
C TRP A 201 8.22 20.01 -12.35
N SER A 202 7.36 20.32 -13.33
CA SER A 202 7.43 19.91 -14.75
C SER A 202 6.05 19.89 -15.43
N THR A 203 5.39 21.05 -15.49
CA THR A 203 4.34 21.28 -16.52
C THR A 203 4.31 22.75 -16.93
N ALA A 204 5.48 23.29 -17.28
CA ALA A 204 5.62 24.60 -17.90
C ALA A 204 6.73 24.53 -18.97
N ARG A 205 6.45 23.85 -20.09
CA ARG A 205 7.12 24.01 -21.39
C ARG A 205 6.40 23.17 -22.44
N ARG A 206 5.30 23.74 -22.97
CA ARG A 206 4.75 23.47 -24.31
C ARG A 206 3.61 24.47 -24.57
N SER A 207 4.00 25.70 -24.93
CA SER A 207 3.15 26.64 -25.67
C SER A 207 4.04 27.81 -26.08
N THR A 208 4.59 27.73 -27.29
CA THR A 208 5.00 28.83 -28.18
C THR A 208 5.84 28.24 -29.31
N ARG A 209 5.15 27.76 -30.35
CA ARG A 209 5.66 27.63 -31.73
C ARG A 209 4.46 27.39 -32.64
N ASN A 210 3.91 28.50 -33.15
CA ASN A 210 3.44 28.68 -34.52
C ASN A 210 2.49 29.88 -34.60
N THR A 211 3.04 31.04 -34.98
CA THR A 211 2.36 32.06 -35.79
C THR A 211 3.40 33.05 -36.30
N ALA A 212 3.59 33.09 -37.61
CA ALA A 212 3.93 34.23 -38.48
C ALA A 212 4.88 33.78 -39.60
N THR A 213 4.33 33.81 -40.83
CA THR A 213 4.95 34.13 -42.13
C THR A 213 6.45 33.93 -42.31
#